data_AF-A0A9X4NNJ8-F1
#
_entry.id   AF-A0A9X4NNJ8-F1
#
_cell.length_a   1.000
_cell.length_b   1.000
_cell.length_c   1.000
_cell.angle_alpha   90.00
_cell.angle_beta   90.00
_cell.angle_gamma   90.00
#
_symmetry.space_group_name_H-M   'P 1'
#
loop_
_entity.id
_entity.type
_entity.pdbx_description
1 polymer ?
#
loop_
_entity_poly.entity_id
_entity_poly.type
_entity_poly.pdbx_seq_one_letter_code
_entity_poly.pdbx_strand_id
1 'polypeptide(L)'
;MSPLTDPWVTAEIERLKNQAMRVAPAAQDASSAQQRRNAAQAAWYLGLIYFHGAGVQQNLPQAQQWFTKAHALGHPLASAGLAMCEIDGCVGPANPVAARPWIQQLRRTSMPRALFLEWLVEYRLAPITFNPGLAPGTSATVALPAYDLLTRAANAGDPHARIEIGLGLAVARQWTAALTQLELAAPRSAVAAANAAVVRDMLAREQTPDSGTPRQARTLLQEARRQHRGEGVTANYSEALRLYRQAEAAGSEEAGRMLALISSRPAADGGVNIEWMRQLAYVDLSQAIPTLGSPASGYRLQREPSPLFDLMPEGWRNRIR
;
A
#
# COMPACT_ATOMS: atom_id res chain seq x y z
N MET A 1 30.61 -0.98 0.68
CA MET A 1 30.77 -1.94 -0.44
C MET A 1 29.65 -1.68 -1.43
N SER A 2 29.96 -1.36 -2.68
CA SER A 2 28.93 -1.21 -3.69
C SER A 2 28.16 -2.53 -3.81
N PRO A 3 26.83 -2.52 -3.62
CA PRO A 3 25.98 -3.73 -3.61
C PRO A 3 25.83 -4.42 -4.99
N LEU A 4 26.78 -4.23 -5.91
CA LEU A 4 26.87 -4.89 -7.22
C LEU A 4 27.80 -6.12 -7.21
N THR A 5 28.37 -6.49 -6.06
CA THR A 5 29.31 -7.61 -5.95
C THR A 5 29.07 -8.45 -4.70
N ASP A 6 27.84 -8.91 -4.45
CA ASP A 6 27.61 -10.02 -3.51
C ASP A 6 27.94 -11.34 -4.26
N PRO A 7 29.01 -12.06 -3.89
CA PRO A 7 29.42 -13.27 -4.60
C PRO A 7 28.33 -14.34 -4.64
N TRP A 8 27.48 -14.40 -3.61
CA TRP A 8 26.34 -15.31 -3.58
C TRP A 8 25.30 -14.96 -4.63
N VAL A 9 24.98 -13.66 -4.80
CA VAL A 9 24.01 -13.20 -5.81
C VAL A 9 24.49 -13.57 -7.21
N THR A 10 25.76 -13.31 -7.52
CA THR A 10 26.35 -13.63 -8.83
C THR A 10 26.32 -15.13 -9.10
N ALA A 11 26.75 -15.95 -8.13
CA ALA A 11 26.76 -17.40 -8.27
C ALA A 11 25.34 -17.99 -8.44
N GLU A 12 24.38 -17.47 -7.69
CA GLU A 12 23.00 -17.95 -7.75
C GLU A 12 22.30 -17.56 -9.06
N ILE A 13 22.54 -16.34 -9.58
CA ILE A 13 22.02 -15.94 -10.89
C ILE A 13 22.59 -16.84 -11.99
N GLU A 14 23.90 -17.12 -11.97
CA GLU A 14 24.51 -18.03 -12.93
C GLU A 14 23.98 -19.46 -12.80
N ARG A 15 23.74 -19.95 -11.58
CA ARG A 15 23.08 -21.23 -11.33
C ARG A 15 21.68 -21.28 -11.97
N LEU A 16 20.87 -20.24 -11.74
CA LEU A 16 19.52 -20.13 -12.30
C LEU A 16 19.55 -20.03 -13.83
N LYS A 17 20.46 -19.24 -14.41
CA LYS A 17 20.63 -19.16 -15.87
C LYS A 17 20.97 -20.53 -16.45
N ASN A 18 21.92 -21.23 -15.86
CA ASN A 18 22.30 -22.57 -16.31
C ASN A 18 21.13 -23.56 -16.22
N GLN A 19 20.33 -23.51 -15.16
CA GLN A 19 19.13 -24.35 -15.04
C GLN A 19 18.05 -24.00 -16.08
N ALA A 20 17.80 -22.71 -16.31
CA ALA A 20 16.83 -22.24 -17.28
C ALA A 20 17.26 -22.53 -18.73
N MET A 21 18.57 -22.54 -19.01
CA MET A 21 19.13 -22.75 -20.35
C MET A 21 19.32 -24.22 -20.74
N ARG A 22 19.22 -25.16 -19.80
CA ARG A 22 19.22 -26.60 -20.14
C ARG A 22 18.13 -26.88 -21.17
N VAL A 23 18.54 -27.45 -22.31
CA VAL A 23 17.62 -27.91 -23.35
C VAL A 23 16.79 -29.03 -22.73
N ALA A 24 15.60 -28.70 -22.23
CA ALA A 24 14.64 -29.72 -21.86
C ALA A 24 14.12 -30.30 -23.19
N PRO A 25 14.43 -31.56 -23.53
CA PRO A 25 13.75 -32.20 -24.65
C PRO A 25 12.23 -32.12 -24.43
N ALA A 26 11.43 -32.29 -25.49
CA ALA A 26 10.00 -32.54 -25.31
C ALA A 26 9.83 -33.61 -24.22
N ALA A 27 8.84 -33.46 -23.33
CA ALA A 27 8.67 -34.35 -22.19
C ALA A 27 8.35 -35.77 -22.68
N GLN A 28 9.40 -36.55 -22.93
CA GLN A 28 9.35 -37.92 -23.46
C GLN A 28 9.37 -38.93 -22.30
N ASP A 29 9.85 -38.51 -21.12
CA ASP A 29 9.93 -39.31 -19.91
C ASP A 29 9.79 -38.45 -18.63
N ALA A 30 9.72 -39.09 -17.46
CA ALA A 30 9.57 -38.39 -16.18
C ALA A 30 10.78 -37.49 -15.84
N SER A 31 11.97 -37.88 -16.26
CA SER A 31 13.22 -37.12 -16.04
C SER A 31 13.22 -35.81 -16.83
N SER A 32 12.89 -35.85 -18.12
CA SER A 32 12.75 -34.66 -18.98
C SER A 32 11.62 -33.76 -18.52
N ALA A 33 10.49 -34.32 -18.06
CA ALA A 33 9.41 -33.53 -17.45
C ALA A 33 9.88 -32.78 -16.19
N GLN A 34 10.64 -33.44 -15.31
CA GLN A 34 11.21 -32.79 -14.12
C GLN A 34 12.24 -31.71 -14.49
N GLN A 35 13.11 -31.98 -15.45
CA GLN A 35 14.08 -31.00 -15.94
C GLN A 35 13.38 -29.76 -16.51
N ARG A 36 12.31 -29.95 -17.29
CA ARG A 36 11.49 -28.85 -17.82
C ARG A 36 10.84 -28.03 -16.71
N ARG A 37 10.29 -28.67 -15.67
CA ARG A 37 9.75 -27.98 -14.49
C ARG A 37 10.82 -27.15 -13.77
N ASN A 38 12.02 -27.70 -13.59
CA ASN A 38 13.13 -26.99 -12.96
C ASN A 38 13.59 -25.79 -13.81
N ALA A 39 13.68 -25.97 -15.13
CA ALA A 39 14.04 -24.89 -16.05
C ALA A 39 12.97 -23.78 -16.07
N ALA A 40 11.68 -24.15 -16.07
CA ALA A 40 10.55 -23.24 -15.95
C ALA A 40 10.62 -22.40 -14.66
N GLN A 41 10.90 -23.05 -13.52
CA GLN A 41 11.05 -22.41 -12.23
C GLN A 41 12.24 -21.44 -12.19
N ALA A 42 13.37 -21.84 -12.75
CA ALA A 42 14.57 -20.99 -12.79
C ALA A 42 14.36 -19.76 -13.69
N ALA A 43 13.74 -19.93 -14.86
CA ALA A 43 13.37 -18.82 -15.73
C ALA A 43 12.37 -17.87 -15.03
N TRP A 44 11.40 -18.41 -14.29
CA TRP A 44 10.46 -17.61 -13.51
C TRP A 44 11.18 -16.75 -12.45
N TYR A 45 12.10 -17.34 -11.69
CA TYR A 45 12.86 -16.60 -10.67
C TYR A 45 13.76 -15.54 -11.29
N LEU A 46 14.43 -15.81 -12.41
CA LEU A 46 15.19 -14.79 -13.13
C LEU A 46 14.30 -13.63 -13.56
N GLY A 47 13.09 -13.93 -14.06
CA GLY A 47 12.09 -12.92 -14.38
C GLY A 47 11.78 -12.02 -13.18
N LEU A 48 11.47 -12.60 -12.02
CA LEU A 48 11.21 -11.83 -10.79
C LEU A 48 12.42 -11.02 -10.33
N ILE A 49 13.62 -11.59 -10.36
CA ILE A 49 14.86 -10.92 -9.94
C ILE A 49 15.11 -9.67 -10.79
N TYR A 50 15.03 -9.78 -12.12
CA TYR A 50 15.23 -8.64 -13.02
C TYR A 50 14.06 -7.65 -12.98
N PHE A 51 12.83 -8.13 -12.75
CA PHE A 51 11.65 -7.29 -12.62
C PHE A 51 11.74 -6.36 -11.41
N HIS A 52 12.25 -6.86 -10.29
CA HIS A 52 12.37 -6.08 -9.05
C HIS A 52 13.76 -5.49 -8.79
N GLY A 53 14.78 -5.88 -9.56
CA GLY A 53 16.17 -5.50 -9.25
C GLY A 53 16.67 -6.13 -7.94
N ALA A 54 16.27 -7.37 -7.64
CA ALA A 54 16.66 -8.04 -6.40
C ALA A 54 18.15 -8.42 -6.46
N GLY A 55 19.01 -7.69 -5.75
CA GLY A 55 20.47 -7.89 -5.78
C GLY A 55 21.16 -7.51 -7.10
N VAL A 56 20.42 -7.00 -8.09
CA VAL A 56 20.93 -6.55 -9.41
C VAL A 56 20.24 -5.25 -9.82
N GLN A 57 20.74 -4.58 -10.86
CA GLN A 57 19.98 -3.48 -11.44
C GLN A 57 18.68 -4.01 -12.08
N GLN A 58 17.56 -3.33 -11.81
CA GLN A 58 16.28 -3.63 -12.45
C GLN A 58 16.42 -3.56 -13.98
N ASN A 59 15.89 -4.58 -14.66
CA ASN A 59 15.92 -4.68 -16.11
C ASN A 59 14.63 -5.34 -16.61
N LEU A 60 13.61 -4.51 -16.87
CA LEU A 60 12.28 -4.99 -17.28
C LEU A 60 12.27 -5.72 -18.63
N PRO A 61 13.00 -5.28 -19.67
CA PRO A 61 13.10 -6.04 -20.92
C PRO A 61 13.65 -7.46 -20.70
N GLN A 62 14.68 -7.59 -19.87
CA GLN A 62 15.24 -8.89 -19.53
C GLN A 62 14.26 -9.73 -18.69
N ALA A 63 13.53 -9.11 -17.77
CA ALA A 63 12.47 -9.79 -17.01
C ALA A 63 11.41 -10.39 -17.94
N GLN A 64 10.94 -9.63 -18.94
CA GLN A 64 9.97 -10.11 -19.93
C GLN A 64 10.51 -11.30 -20.74
N GLN A 65 11.78 -11.28 -21.14
CA GLN A 65 12.41 -12.43 -21.82
C GLN A 65 12.37 -13.69 -20.95
N TRP A 66 12.72 -13.56 -19.67
CA TRP A 66 12.70 -14.68 -18.73
C TRP A 66 11.28 -15.17 -18.41
N PHE A 67 10.31 -14.28 -18.27
CA PHE A 67 8.90 -14.67 -18.14
C PHE A 67 8.37 -15.37 -19.39
N THR A 68 8.73 -14.90 -20.58
CA THR A 68 8.37 -15.54 -21.86
C THR A 68 8.93 -16.95 -21.92
N LYS A 69 10.18 -17.12 -21.51
CA LYS A 69 10.82 -18.44 -21.44
C LYS A 69 10.17 -19.35 -20.40
N ALA A 70 9.87 -18.84 -19.20
CA ALA A 70 9.15 -19.58 -18.17
C ALA A 70 7.77 -20.03 -18.66
N HIS A 71 7.07 -19.16 -19.40
CA HIS A 71 5.78 -19.47 -20.02
C HIS A 71 5.89 -20.58 -21.06
N ALA A 72 6.84 -20.50 -21.99
CA ALA A 72 7.08 -21.54 -23.00
C ALA A 72 7.48 -22.91 -22.40
N LEU A 73 8.12 -22.89 -21.23
CA LEU A 73 8.46 -24.09 -20.47
C LEU A 73 7.29 -24.62 -19.62
N GLY A 74 6.19 -23.88 -19.51
CA GLY A 74 4.97 -24.30 -18.81
C GLY A 74 4.91 -23.89 -17.34
N HIS A 75 5.64 -22.86 -16.91
CA HIS A 75 5.54 -22.37 -15.54
C HIS A 75 4.12 -21.82 -15.26
N PRO A 76 3.42 -22.29 -14.21
CA PRO A 76 2.01 -22.01 -14.00
C PRO A 76 1.70 -20.52 -13.76
N LEU A 77 2.66 -19.76 -13.21
CA LEU A 77 2.49 -18.33 -12.90
C LEU A 77 3.18 -17.39 -13.91
N ALA A 78 3.83 -17.91 -14.96
CA ALA A 78 4.57 -17.04 -15.88
C ALA A 78 3.67 -16.03 -16.62
N SER A 79 2.41 -16.38 -16.87
CA SER A 79 1.44 -15.45 -17.44
C SER A 79 1.14 -14.27 -16.51
N ALA A 80 1.32 -14.40 -15.18
CA ALA A 80 1.22 -13.26 -14.27
C ALA A 80 2.36 -12.24 -14.52
N GLY A 81 3.58 -12.74 -14.76
CA GLY A 81 4.74 -11.89 -15.10
C GLY A 81 4.55 -11.15 -16.41
N LEU A 82 4.04 -11.84 -17.44
CA LEU A 82 3.73 -11.24 -18.73
C LEU A 82 2.58 -10.23 -18.64
N ALA A 83 1.50 -10.55 -17.92
CA ALA A 83 0.43 -9.60 -17.64
C ALA A 83 0.96 -8.33 -16.94
N MET A 84 1.84 -8.49 -15.95
CA MET A 84 2.44 -7.35 -15.26
C MET A 84 3.32 -6.50 -16.18
N CYS A 85 4.07 -7.14 -17.09
CA CYS A 85 4.85 -6.44 -18.10
C CYS A 85 4.00 -5.61 -19.06
N GLU A 86 2.81 -6.07 -19.42
CA GLU A 86 1.87 -5.26 -20.21
C GLU A 86 1.29 -4.12 -19.38
N ILE A 87 0.95 -4.35 -18.10
CA ILE A 87 0.36 -3.34 -17.21
C ILE A 87 1.32 -2.19 -16.89
N ASP A 88 2.60 -2.49 -16.59
CA ASP A 88 3.58 -1.48 -16.19
C ASP A 88 4.50 -1.03 -17.33
N GLY A 89 4.53 -1.76 -18.45
CA GLY A 89 5.39 -1.49 -19.60
C GLY A 89 6.83 -1.97 -19.40
N CYS A 90 7.07 -3.27 -19.57
CA CYS A 90 8.44 -3.81 -19.54
C CYS A 90 9.27 -3.41 -20.76
N VAL A 91 8.62 -3.36 -21.93
CA VAL A 91 9.21 -2.93 -23.20
C VAL A 91 8.26 -1.92 -23.82
N GLY A 92 8.70 -0.67 -23.90
CA GLY A 92 7.86 0.43 -24.39
C GLY A 92 6.80 0.89 -23.37
N PRO A 93 5.80 1.67 -23.82
CA PRO A 93 4.79 2.22 -22.93
C PRO A 93 3.84 1.13 -22.40
N ALA A 94 3.34 1.33 -21.19
CA ALA A 94 2.32 0.48 -20.58
C ALA A 94 1.06 0.35 -21.46
N ASN A 95 0.54 -0.87 -21.55
CA ASN A 95 -0.72 -1.21 -22.21
C ASN A 95 -1.52 -2.22 -21.36
N PRO A 96 -2.25 -1.77 -20.32
CA PRO A 96 -3.02 -2.66 -19.45
C PRO A 96 -4.04 -3.55 -20.19
N VAL A 97 -4.57 -3.10 -21.33
CA VAL A 97 -5.52 -3.90 -22.13
C VAL A 97 -4.85 -5.15 -22.71
N ALA A 98 -3.57 -5.05 -23.10
CA ALA A 98 -2.80 -6.17 -23.63
C ALA A 98 -2.53 -7.27 -22.59
N ALA A 99 -2.75 -7.00 -21.30
CA ALA A 99 -2.62 -8.00 -20.24
C ALA A 99 -3.76 -9.05 -20.23
N ARG A 100 -4.93 -8.74 -20.81
CA ARG A 100 -6.13 -9.59 -20.76
C ARG A 100 -5.91 -11.04 -21.24
N PRO A 101 -5.27 -11.33 -22.39
CA PRO A 101 -4.99 -12.71 -22.79
C PRO A 101 -4.11 -13.46 -21.78
N TRP A 102 -3.11 -12.80 -21.20
CA TRP A 102 -2.26 -13.42 -20.17
C TRP A 102 -3.02 -13.70 -18.88
N ILE A 103 -3.89 -12.77 -18.45
CA ILE A 103 -4.78 -12.95 -17.30
C ILE A 103 -5.74 -14.13 -17.54
N GLN A 104 -6.30 -14.26 -18.76
CA GLN A 104 -7.20 -15.36 -19.12
C GLN A 104 -6.52 -16.73 -18.99
N GLN A 105 -5.25 -16.84 -19.39
CA GLN A 105 -4.47 -18.06 -19.18
C GLN A 105 -4.16 -18.31 -17.70
N LEU A 106 -3.81 -17.25 -16.95
CA LEU A 106 -3.52 -17.34 -15.51
C LEU A 106 -4.70 -17.87 -14.71
N ARG A 107 -5.95 -17.63 -15.12
CA ARG A 107 -7.14 -18.14 -14.40
C ARG A 107 -7.12 -19.67 -14.19
N ARG A 108 -6.48 -20.41 -15.09
CA ARG A 108 -6.40 -21.88 -15.03
C ARG A 108 -5.46 -22.38 -13.93
N THR A 109 -4.49 -21.57 -13.53
CA THR A 109 -3.44 -21.93 -12.57
C THR A 109 -3.53 -21.13 -11.28
N SER A 110 -4.06 -19.91 -11.33
CA SER A 110 -4.29 -19.03 -10.19
C SER A 110 -5.47 -18.09 -10.45
N MET A 111 -6.67 -18.56 -10.16
CA MET A 111 -7.88 -17.72 -10.19
C MET A 111 -7.77 -16.47 -9.29
N PRO A 112 -7.26 -16.54 -8.04
CA PRO A 112 -7.19 -15.37 -7.17
C PRO A 112 -6.30 -14.26 -7.75
N ARG A 113 -5.11 -14.62 -8.26
CA ARG A 113 -4.20 -13.65 -8.88
C ARG A 113 -4.75 -13.10 -10.18
N ALA A 114 -5.42 -13.93 -10.97
CA ALA A 114 -6.04 -13.47 -12.22
C ALA A 114 -7.15 -12.44 -11.96
N LEU A 115 -8.00 -12.66 -10.95
CA LEU A 115 -9.02 -11.67 -10.55
C LEU A 115 -8.38 -10.37 -10.06
N PHE A 116 -7.29 -10.45 -9.28
CA PHE A 116 -6.59 -9.25 -8.83
C PHE A 116 -5.93 -8.48 -9.97
N LEU A 117 -5.28 -9.16 -10.92
CA LEU A 117 -4.69 -8.49 -12.09
C LEU A 117 -5.75 -7.92 -13.02
N GLU A 118 -6.91 -8.55 -13.13
CA GLU A 118 -8.05 -7.98 -13.86
C GLU A 118 -8.55 -6.69 -13.19
N TRP A 119 -8.71 -6.70 -11.86
CA TRP A 119 -9.01 -5.49 -11.11
C TRP A 119 -7.94 -4.40 -11.34
N LEU A 120 -6.66 -4.75 -11.34
CA LEU A 120 -5.58 -3.80 -11.57
C LEU A 120 -5.65 -3.18 -12.96
N VAL A 121 -6.02 -3.94 -13.99
CA VAL A 121 -6.28 -3.40 -15.34
C VAL A 121 -7.42 -2.38 -15.30
N GLU A 122 -8.56 -2.73 -14.70
CA GLU A 122 -9.70 -1.81 -14.58
C GLU A 122 -9.32 -0.55 -13.77
N TYR A 123 -8.53 -0.71 -12.71
CA TYR A 123 -8.01 0.38 -11.89
C TYR A 123 -7.11 1.33 -12.69
N ARG A 124 -6.23 0.81 -13.56
CA ARG A 124 -5.34 1.62 -14.42
C ARG A 124 -6.09 2.33 -15.54
N LEU A 125 -7.18 1.74 -16.03
CA LEU A 125 -8.02 2.30 -17.10
C LEU A 125 -9.11 3.25 -16.57
N ALA A 126 -9.40 3.19 -15.27
CA ALA A 126 -10.41 4.04 -14.67
C ALA A 126 -10.07 5.53 -14.93
N PRO A 127 -11.03 6.31 -15.45
CA PRO A 127 -10.80 7.73 -15.64
C PRO A 127 -10.50 8.36 -14.28
N ILE A 128 -9.58 9.33 -14.26
CA ILE A 128 -9.38 10.17 -13.08
C ILE A 128 -10.67 10.98 -12.91
N THR A 129 -11.58 10.50 -12.07
CA THR A 129 -12.80 11.21 -11.74
C THR A 129 -12.43 12.34 -10.79
N PHE A 130 -12.20 13.53 -11.33
CA PHE A 130 -12.32 14.75 -10.55
C PHE A 130 -13.81 14.98 -10.36
N ASN A 131 -14.30 14.90 -9.12
CA ASN A 131 -15.71 15.16 -8.84
C ASN A 131 -15.85 16.57 -8.23
N PRO A 132 -15.92 17.64 -9.06
CA PRO A 132 -15.98 19.02 -8.58
C PRO A 132 -17.30 19.36 -7.88
N GLY A 133 -18.29 18.45 -7.90
CA GLY A 133 -19.63 18.63 -7.33
C GLY A 133 -19.88 17.95 -5.98
N LEU A 134 -18.86 17.38 -5.33
CA LEU A 134 -19.03 16.89 -3.96
C LEU A 134 -19.34 18.09 -3.05
N ALA A 135 -20.56 18.14 -2.53
CA ALA A 135 -20.93 19.10 -1.50
C ALA A 135 -19.94 19.00 -0.33
N PRO A 136 -19.56 20.10 0.31
CA PRO A 136 -18.72 20.05 1.51
C PRO A 136 -19.40 19.16 2.55
N GLY A 137 -18.76 18.04 2.92
CA GLY A 137 -19.28 17.11 3.94
C GLY A 137 -19.72 15.73 3.42
N THR A 138 -19.77 15.48 2.12
CA THR A 138 -19.80 14.09 1.63
C THR A 138 -18.41 13.50 1.76
N SER A 139 -18.25 12.49 2.64
CA SER A 139 -17.08 11.60 2.58
C SER A 139 -16.95 11.14 1.14
N ALA A 140 -15.92 11.63 0.46
CA ALA A 140 -15.50 11.04 -0.79
C ALA A 140 -14.99 9.64 -0.43
N THR A 141 -15.90 8.68 -0.33
CA THR A 141 -15.50 7.29 -0.52
C THR A 141 -15.03 7.26 -1.96
N VAL A 142 -13.71 7.36 -2.15
CA VAL A 142 -13.08 7.00 -3.41
C VAL A 142 -13.38 5.51 -3.54
N ALA A 143 -14.54 5.19 -4.12
CA ALA A 143 -14.96 3.83 -4.35
C ALA A 143 -13.92 3.25 -5.30
N LEU A 144 -13.19 2.23 -4.85
CA LEU A 144 -12.24 1.54 -5.70
C LEU A 144 -13.00 1.04 -6.94
N PRO A 145 -12.53 1.35 -8.16
CA PRO A 145 -13.18 0.86 -9.37
C PRO A 145 -13.24 -0.66 -9.34
N ALA A 146 -14.29 -1.23 -9.93
CA ALA A 146 -14.50 -2.67 -10.03
C ALA A 146 -14.32 -3.44 -8.70
N TYR A 147 -14.81 -2.88 -7.59
CA TYR A 147 -14.66 -3.46 -6.24
C TYR A 147 -15.11 -4.94 -6.13
N ASP A 148 -16.08 -5.39 -6.93
CA ASP A 148 -16.48 -6.81 -7.02
C ASP A 148 -15.31 -7.75 -7.40
N LEU A 149 -14.48 -7.36 -8.36
CA LEU A 149 -13.31 -8.15 -8.74
C LEU A 149 -12.32 -8.25 -7.58
N LEU A 150 -12.15 -7.15 -6.86
CA LEU A 150 -11.24 -7.07 -5.71
C LEU A 150 -11.71 -7.95 -4.55
N THR A 151 -13.01 -7.90 -4.19
CA THR A 151 -13.57 -8.78 -3.15
C THR A 151 -13.56 -10.25 -3.56
N ARG A 152 -13.84 -10.57 -4.83
CA ARG A 152 -13.73 -11.95 -5.34
C ARG A 152 -12.29 -12.46 -5.30
N ALA A 153 -11.30 -11.63 -5.66
CA ALA A 153 -9.88 -11.97 -5.54
C ALA A 153 -9.48 -12.24 -4.09
N ALA A 154 -9.89 -11.36 -3.16
CA ALA A 154 -9.62 -11.50 -1.73
C ALA A 154 -10.26 -12.77 -1.14
N ASN A 155 -11.52 -13.04 -1.47
CA ASN A 155 -12.25 -14.23 -1.04
C ASN A 155 -11.64 -15.51 -1.61
N ALA A 156 -11.10 -15.45 -2.83
CA ALA A 156 -10.36 -16.55 -3.44
C ALA A 156 -8.94 -16.71 -2.84
N GLY A 157 -8.48 -15.79 -1.99
CA GLY A 157 -7.23 -15.90 -1.24
C GLY A 157 -6.04 -15.12 -1.82
N ASP A 158 -6.27 -14.11 -2.66
CA ASP A 158 -5.21 -13.21 -3.08
C ASP A 158 -4.84 -12.22 -1.96
N PRO A 159 -3.57 -12.17 -1.51
CA PRO A 159 -3.16 -11.31 -0.41
C PRO A 159 -3.13 -9.83 -0.78
N HIS A 160 -2.81 -9.49 -2.04
CA HIS A 160 -2.76 -8.10 -2.49
C HIS A 160 -4.16 -7.49 -2.57
N ALA A 161 -5.14 -8.29 -2.99
CA ALA A 161 -6.54 -7.89 -2.96
C ALA A 161 -7.00 -7.52 -1.53
N ARG A 162 -6.64 -8.33 -0.54
CA ARG A 162 -6.94 -8.06 0.87
C ARG A 162 -6.22 -6.81 1.39
N ILE A 163 -4.98 -6.60 0.98
CA ILE A 163 -4.23 -5.38 1.32
C ILE A 163 -4.98 -4.16 0.77
N GLU A 164 -5.32 -4.13 -0.53
CA GLU A 164 -6.02 -2.98 -1.13
C GLU A 164 -7.39 -2.69 -0.49
N ILE A 165 -8.17 -3.73 -0.17
CA ILE A 165 -9.42 -3.56 0.59
C ILE A 165 -9.13 -2.99 1.98
N GLY A 166 -8.16 -3.55 2.71
CA GLY A 166 -7.77 -3.10 4.03
C GLY A 166 -7.30 -1.63 4.04
N LEU A 167 -6.55 -1.22 3.02
CA LEU A 167 -6.13 0.17 2.81
C LEU A 167 -7.33 1.09 2.60
N GLY A 168 -8.26 0.72 1.71
CA GLY A 168 -9.48 1.50 1.45
C GLY A 168 -10.36 1.66 2.69
N LEU A 169 -10.54 0.56 3.45
CA LEU A 169 -11.30 0.57 4.70
C LEU A 169 -10.64 1.45 5.77
N ALA A 170 -9.31 1.42 5.87
CA ALA A 170 -8.57 2.26 6.80
C ALA A 170 -8.68 3.75 6.44
N VAL A 171 -8.65 4.12 5.15
CA VAL A 171 -8.92 5.50 4.70
C VAL A 171 -10.33 5.93 5.09
N ALA A 172 -11.31 5.03 5.00
CA ALA A 172 -12.68 5.26 5.45
C ALA A 172 -12.86 5.18 6.98
N ARG A 173 -11.78 5.03 7.76
CA ARG A 173 -11.77 4.84 9.23
C ARG A 173 -12.59 3.65 9.73
N GLN A 174 -12.81 2.66 8.88
CA GLN A 174 -13.45 1.40 9.24
C GLN A 174 -12.41 0.44 9.84
N TRP A 175 -11.80 0.82 10.96
CA TRP A 175 -10.60 0.18 11.50
C TRP A 175 -10.76 -1.32 11.78
N THR A 176 -11.89 -1.74 12.35
CA THR A 176 -12.15 -3.16 12.62
C THR A 176 -12.15 -3.98 11.34
N ALA A 177 -12.87 -3.51 10.31
CA ALA A 177 -12.94 -4.20 9.03
C ALA A 177 -11.60 -4.17 8.29
N ALA A 178 -10.88 -3.05 8.35
CA ALA A 178 -9.54 -2.91 7.81
C ALA A 178 -8.57 -3.90 8.46
N LEU A 179 -8.58 -3.99 9.78
CA LEU A 179 -7.74 -4.89 10.56
C LEU A 179 -8.00 -6.34 10.17
N THR A 180 -9.28 -6.75 10.07
CA THR A 180 -9.65 -8.11 9.63
C THR A 180 -9.04 -8.46 8.27
N GLN A 181 -9.12 -7.56 7.28
CA GLN A 181 -8.56 -7.84 5.95
C GLN A 181 -7.04 -7.95 5.97
N LEU A 182 -6.36 -7.07 6.71
CA LEU A 182 -4.90 -7.05 6.81
C LEU A 182 -4.37 -8.26 7.60
N GLU A 183 -5.04 -8.68 8.68
CA GLU A 183 -4.67 -9.89 9.43
C GLU A 183 -4.83 -11.16 8.60
N LEU A 184 -5.86 -11.24 7.75
CA LEU A 184 -6.04 -12.37 6.81
C LEU A 184 -4.94 -12.44 5.75
N ALA A 185 -4.28 -11.33 5.42
CA ALA A 185 -3.16 -11.28 4.49
C ALA A 185 -1.78 -11.42 5.16
N ALA A 186 -1.68 -11.14 6.46
CA ALA A 186 -0.43 -11.11 7.22
C ALA A 186 0.44 -12.38 7.11
N PRO A 187 -0.11 -13.61 7.10
CA PRO A 187 0.73 -14.82 6.95
C PRO A 187 1.49 -14.90 5.63
N ARG A 188 1.08 -14.13 4.60
CA ARG A 188 1.66 -14.14 3.25
C ARG A 188 2.31 -12.80 2.87
N SER A 189 2.20 -11.78 3.70
CA SER A 189 2.73 -10.44 3.42
C SER A 189 3.18 -9.74 4.70
N ALA A 190 4.48 -9.43 4.76
CA ALA A 190 5.05 -8.62 5.85
C ALA A 190 4.47 -7.20 5.86
N VAL A 191 4.17 -6.65 4.67
CA VAL A 191 3.48 -5.36 4.54
C VAL A 191 2.09 -5.41 5.16
N ALA A 192 1.32 -6.48 4.92
CA ALA A 192 0.01 -6.65 5.56
C ALA A 192 0.12 -6.75 7.08
N ALA A 193 1.10 -7.48 7.60
CA ALA A 193 1.36 -7.58 9.05
C ALA A 193 1.72 -6.21 9.66
N ALA A 194 2.59 -5.44 9.00
CA ALA A 194 2.96 -4.09 9.42
C ALA A 194 1.75 -3.14 9.40
N ASN A 195 0.97 -3.17 8.31
CA ASN A 195 -0.27 -2.40 8.20
C ASN A 195 -1.29 -2.80 9.29
N ALA A 196 -1.43 -4.09 9.61
CA ALA A 196 -2.32 -4.54 10.67
C ALA A 196 -1.89 -4.00 12.05
N ALA A 197 -0.59 -3.97 12.35
CA ALA A 197 -0.07 -3.38 13.58
C ALA A 197 -0.43 -1.88 13.69
N VAL A 198 -0.25 -1.15 12.59
CA VAL A 198 -0.64 0.24 12.45
C VAL A 198 -2.14 0.43 12.69
N VAL A 199 -3.00 -0.33 12.01
CA VAL A 199 -4.45 -0.21 12.14
C VAL A 199 -4.92 -0.59 13.55
N ARG A 200 -4.26 -1.54 14.21
CA ARG A 200 -4.56 -1.91 15.60
C ARG A 200 -4.29 -0.76 16.56
N ASP A 201 -3.20 -0.02 16.38
CA ASP A 201 -2.92 1.18 17.17
C ASP A 201 -3.97 2.28 16.94
N MET A 202 -4.39 2.48 15.68
CA MET A 202 -5.46 3.43 15.36
C MET A 202 -6.81 3.04 15.98
N LEU A 203 -7.17 1.76 15.90
CA LEU A 203 -8.37 1.22 16.53
C LEU A 203 -8.31 1.42 18.05
N ALA A 204 -7.17 1.10 18.66
CA ALA A 204 -6.97 1.29 20.10
C ALA A 204 -7.14 2.76 20.48
N ARG A 205 -6.51 3.71 19.78
CA ARG A 205 -6.65 5.15 20.04
C ARG A 205 -8.09 5.65 19.92
N GLU A 206 -8.86 5.11 18.96
CA GLU A 206 -10.27 5.47 18.81
C GLU A 206 -11.16 4.85 19.92
N GLN A 207 -10.81 3.64 20.36
CA GLN A 207 -11.50 2.91 21.43
C GLN A 207 -11.02 3.24 22.84
N THR A 208 -9.88 3.93 22.99
CA THR A 208 -9.43 4.58 24.22
C THR A 208 -9.81 6.05 24.13
N PRO A 209 -11.07 6.39 24.42
CA PRO A 209 -11.39 7.74 24.76
C PRO A 209 -10.45 8.15 25.89
N ASP A 210 -9.68 9.22 25.71
CA ASP A 210 -8.81 9.81 26.73
C ASP A 210 -9.53 9.75 28.08
N SER A 211 -9.17 8.82 28.97
CA SER A 211 -10.13 8.21 29.92
C SER A 211 -10.63 9.18 31.00
N GLY A 212 -10.10 10.40 31.04
CA GLY A 212 -10.59 11.52 31.85
C GLY A 212 -11.39 12.59 31.09
N THR A 213 -11.33 12.65 29.75
CA THR A 213 -11.93 13.75 28.97
C THR A 213 -13.44 13.54 28.77
N PRO A 214 -14.33 14.42 29.26
CA PRO A 214 -15.78 14.28 29.09
C PRO A 214 -16.23 14.21 27.62
N ARG A 215 -17.33 13.49 27.34
CA ARG A 215 -17.84 13.30 25.96
C ARG A 215 -18.05 14.63 25.22
N GLN A 216 -18.58 15.64 25.90
CA GLN A 216 -18.77 16.98 25.36
C GLN A 216 -17.44 17.64 24.96
N ALA A 217 -16.40 17.49 25.78
CA ALA A 217 -15.07 18.02 25.49
C ALA A 217 -14.45 17.37 24.26
N ARG A 218 -14.66 16.05 24.05
CA ARG A 218 -14.22 15.37 22.82
C ARG A 218 -14.92 15.90 21.58
N THR A 219 -16.24 16.10 21.63
CA THR A 219 -17.00 16.65 20.51
C THR A 219 -16.50 18.05 20.15
N LEU A 220 -16.30 18.91 21.15
CA LEU A 220 -15.78 20.26 20.97
C LEU A 220 -14.37 20.27 20.41
N LEU A 221 -13.50 19.36 20.87
CA LEU A 221 -12.12 19.23 20.37
C LEU A 221 -12.08 18.78 18.90
N GLN A 222 -12.94 17.83 18.51
CA GLN A 222 -13.05 17.39 17.12
C GLN A 222 -13.52 18.52 16.21
N GLU A 223 -14.55 19.27 16.64
CA GLU A 223 -15.04 20.44 15.93
C GLU A 223 -13.96 21.53 15.82
N ALA A 224 -13.21 21.79 16.90
CA ALA A 224 -12.11 22.74 16.90
C ALA A 224 -11.04 22.39 15.87
N ARG A 225 -10.63 21.12 15.79
CA ARG A 225 -9.67 20.62 14.80
C ARG A 225 -10.21 20.77 13.38
N ARG A 226 -11.49 20.49 13.16
CA ARG A 226 -12.14 20.65 11.86
C ARG A 226 -12.04 22.09 11.36
N GLN A 227 -12.38 23.04 12.22
CA GLN A 227 -12.30 24.48 11.94
C GLN A 227 -10.84 24.95 11.79
N HIS A 228 -9.92 24.42 12.58
CA HIS A 228 -8.49 24.78 12.53
C HIS A 228 -7.83 24.36 11.21
N ARG A 229 -8.15 23.16 10.72
CA ARG A 229 -7.56 22.57 9.50
C ARG A 229 -8.31 22.91 8.22
N GLY A 230 -9.57 23.34 8.34
CA GLY A 230 -10.45 23.47 7.19
C GLY A 230 -10.88 22.11 6.61
N GLU A 231 -11.11 21.11 7.48
CA GLU A 231 -11.59 19.80 7.03
C GLU A 231 -13.09 19.92 6.69
N GLY A 232 -13.44 20.01 5.40
CA GLY A 232 -14.83 20.14 4.94
C GLY A 232 -15.44 21.55 5.07
N VAL A 233 -14.64 22.53 5.52
CA VAL A 233 -14.97 23.97 5.58
C VAL A 233 -13.71 24.77 5.29
N THR A 234 -13.78 26.07 4.98
CA THR A 234 -12.57 26.91 4.98
C THR A 234 -12.02 27.03 6.40
N ALA A 235 -10.69 26.96 6.56
CA ALA A 235 -10.08 27.09 7.88
C ALA A 235 -10.52 28.40 8.57
N ASN A 236 -11.06 28.26 9.78
CA ASN A 236 -11.59 29.36 10.58
C ASN A 236 -10.90 29.35 11.96
N TYR A 237 -9.78 30.05 12.05
CA TYR A 237 -8.95 30.09 13.25
C TYR A 237 -9.66 30.73 14.46
N SER A 238 -10.52 31.72 14.23
CA SER A 238 -11.32 32.33 15.30
C SER A 238 -12.30 31.33 15.91
N GLU A 239 -12.98 30.56 15.07
CA GLU A 239 -13.93 29.55 15.52
C GLU A 239 -13.21 28.37 16.17
N ALA A 240 -12.10 27.93 15.59
CA ALA A 240 -11.22 26.93 16.18
C ALA A 240 -10.78 27.31 17.60
N LEU A 241 -10.32 28.55 17.81
CA LEU A 241 -9.93 29.05 19.13
C LEU A 241 -11.08 29.10 20.13
N ARG A 242 -12.28 29.45 19.67
CA ARG A 242 -13.49 29.43 20.51
C ARG A 242 -13.78 28.00 20.98
N LEU A 243 -13.73 27.05 20.06
CA LEU A 243 -14.02 25.65 20.33
C LEU A 243 -12.95 24.95 21.16
N TYR A 244 -11.67 25.26 20.95
CA TYR A 244 -10.59 24.77 21.81
C TYR A 244 -10.78 25.24 23.26
N ARG A 245 -11.11 26.52 23.48
CA ARG A 245 -11.42 27.03 24.83
C ARG A 245 -12.62 26.34 25.46
N GLN A 246 -13.66 26.06 24.68
CA GLN A 246 -14.82 25.31 25.17
C GLN A 246 -14.47 23.85 25.47
N ALA A 247 -13.64 23.22 24.65
CA ALA A 247 -13.18 21.85 24.88
C ALA A 247 -12.32 21.75 26.15
N GLU A 248 -11.41 22.70 26.36
CA GLU A 248 -10.59 22.80 27.58
C GLU A 248 -11.49 22.99 28.81
N ALA A 249 -12.42 23.95 28.78
CA ALA A 249 -13.37 24.19 29.87
C ALA A 249 -14.25 22.97 30.16
N ALA A 250 -14.54 22.16 29.14
CA ALA A 250 -15.27 20.90 29.28
C ALA A 250 -14.38 19.73 29.75
N GLY A 251 -13.07 19.94 29.95
CA GLY A 251 -12.13 18.94 30.49
C GLY A 251 -11.19 18.28 29.49
N SER A 252 -10.97 18.88 28.30
CA SER A 252 -9.98 18.36 27.34
C SER A 252 -8.58 18.92 27.60
N GLU A 253 -7.68 18.07 28.09
CA GLU A 253 -6.27 18.43 28.25
C GLU A 253 -5.59 18.71 26.91
N GLU A 254 -5.92 17.95 25.85
CA GLU A 254 -5.39 18.17 24.50
C GLU A 254 -5.73 19.58 23.98
N ALA A 255 -6.94 20.07 24.25
CA ALA A 255 -7.35 21.42 23.87
C ALA A 255 -6.53 22.47 24.63
N GLY A 256 -6.31 22.29 25.93
CA GLY A 256 -5.46 23.17 26.73
C GLY A 256 -4.01 23.21 26.23
N ARG A 257 -3.43 22.05 25.90
CA ARG A 257 -2.08 21.97 25.29
C ARG A 257 -2.02 22.71 23.94
N MET A 258 -3.05 22.60 23.11
CA MET A 258 -3.14 23.34 21.85
C MET A 258 -3.19 24.85 22.10
N LEU A 259 -4.01 25.32 23.04
CA LEU A 259 -4.10 26.74 23.40
C LEU A 259 -2.77 27.29 23.94
N ALA A 260 -2.08 26.51 24.77
CA ALA A 260 -0.75 26.84 25.27
C ALA A 260 0.27 26.96 24.12
N LEU A 261 0.27 26.03 23.15
CA LEU A 261 1.13 26.12 21.97
C LEU A 261 0.82 27.33 21.09
N ILE A 262 -0.46 27.64 20.85
CA ILE A 262 -0.85 28.82 20.09
C ILE A 262 -0.33 30.10 20.77
N SER A 263 -0.47 30.16 22.09
CA SER A 263 -0.05 31.31 22.90
C SER A 263 1.48 31.41 23.06
N SER A 264 2.22 30.32 22.81
CA SER A 264 3.69 30.30 22.96
C SER A 264 4.43 31.20 21.96
N ARG A 265 3.78 31.57 20.84
CA ARG A 265 4.32 32.47 19.83
C ARG A 265 3.26 33.49 19.43
N PRO A 266 3.10 34.58 20.18
CA PRO A 266 2.18 35.65 19.80
C PRO A 266 2.66 36.36 18.53
N ALA A 267 1.74 37.09 17.88
CA ALA A 267 2.08 38.00 16.79
C ALA A 267 2.82 39.23 17.33
N ALA A 268 3.37 40.05 16.44
CA ALA A 268 4.14 41.24 16.81
C ALA A 268 3.34 42.28 17.62
N ASP A 269 2.02 42.28 17.46
CA ASP A 269 1.06 43.11 18.18
C ASP A 269 0.59 42.49 19.51
N GLY A 270 1.16 41.34 19.91
CA GLY A 270 0.72 40.57 21.07
C GLY A 270 -0.56 39.75 20.83
N GLY A 271 -1.12 39.80 19.63
CA GLY A 271 -2.29 39.04 19.22
C GLY A 271 -1.99 37.58 18.86
N VAL A 272 -2.99 36.90 18.35
CA VAL A 272 -2.86 35.52 17.88
C VAL A 272 -2.04 35.48 16.58
N ASN A 273 -0.98 34.68 16.56
CA ASN A 273 -0.19 34.45 15.36
C ASN A 273 -0.85 33.40 14.45
N ILE A 274 -1.56 33.86 13.42
CA ILE A 274 -2.29 32.99 12.48
C ILE A 274 -1.34 32.08 11.67
N GLU A 275 -0.16 32.59 11.31
CA GLU A 275 0.84 31.80 10.60
C GLU A 275 1.35 30.64 11.46
N TRP A 276 1.56 30.90 12.74
CA TRP A 276 1.92 29.88 13.70
C TRP A 276 0.80 28.86 13.93
N MET A 277 -0.45 29.32 14.08
CA MET A 277 -1.61 28.42 14.15
C MET A 277 -1.66 27.48 12.94
N ARG A 278 -1.48 28.00 11.73
CA ARG A 278 -1.44 27.19 10.51
C ARG A 278 -0.38 26.08 10.57
N GLN A 279 0.80 26.35 11.14
CA GLN A 279 1.85 25.36 11.33
C GLN A 279 1.49 24.29 12.37
N LEU A 280 0.68 24.65 13.37
CA LEU A 280 0.23 23.73 14.44
C LEU A 280 -0.91 22.78 14.03
N ALA A 281 -1.50 22.98 12.84
CA ALA A 281 -2.72 22.29 12.41
C ALA A 281 -2.67 20.75 12.57
N TYR A 282 -1.49 20.14 12.44
CA TYR A 282 -1.30 18.69 12.46
C TYR A 282 -0.42 18.17 13.62
N VAL A 283 -0.17 18.99 14.64
CA VAL A 283 0.60 18.56 15.83
C VAL A 283 -0.15 17.45 16.57
N ASP A 284 0.59 16.38 16.90
CA ASP A 284 0.09 15.32 17.78
C ASP A 284 0.21 15.76 19.24
N LEU A 285 -0.94 15.87 19.91
CA LEU A 285 -1.07 16.29 21.31
C LEU A 285 -1.59 15.19 22.23
N SER A 286 -1.75 13.97 21.69
CA SER A 286 -2.15 12.80 22.48
C SER A 286 -1.07 12.37 23.48
N GLN A 287 0.19 12.75 23.23
CA GLN A 287 1.33 12.52 24.11
C GLN A 287 1.64 13.76 24.97
N ALA A 288 2.28 13.55 26.12
CA ALA A 288 2.68 14.63 27.03
C ALA A 288 3.74 15.57 26.44
N ILE A 289 4.53 15.10 25.45
CA ILE A 289 5.53 15.89 24.73
C ILE A 289 4.98 16.18 23.33
N PRO A 290 4.66 17.45 22.99
CA PRO A 290 4.21 17.81 21.66
C PRO A 290 5.30 17.55 20.61
N THR A 291 5.00 16.79 19.58
CA THR A 291 5.93 16.55 18.48
C THR A 291 5.56 17.43 17.28
N LEU A 292 6.46 18.33 16.89
CA LEU A 292 6.31 19.21 15.72
C LEU A 292 6.88 18.51 14.48
N GLY A 293 6.16 18.56 13.37
CA GLY A 293 6.69 18.15 12.06
C GLY A 293 6.58 16.66 11.75
N SER A 294 5.41 16.07 11.96
CA SER A 294 5.05 14.87 11.22
C SER A 294 3.75 15.17 10.46
N PRO A 295 3.70 15.07 9.12
CA PRO A 295 2.46 15.17 8.35
C PRO A 295 1.56 13.98 8.73
N ALA A 296 0.83 14.09 9.85
CA ALA A 296 0.63 12.97 10.75
C ALA A 296 1.99 12.34 11.15
N SER A 297 2.11 11.70 12.30
CA SER A 297 2.93 10.48 12.30
C SER A 297 2.26 9.58 11.29
N GLY A 298 2.61 9.75 10.02
CA GLY A 298 1.90 9.22 8.89
C GLY A 298 2.09 7.74 9.02
N TYR A 299 1.09 7.09 9.61
CA TYR A 299 0.84 5.68 9.48
C TYR A 299 0.63 5.44 7.99
N ARG A 300 1.76 5.44 7.28
CA ARG A 300 1.81 5.28 5.84
C ARG A 300 1.62 3.81 5.66
N LEU A 301 0.36 3.42 5.58
CA LEU A 301 0.00 2.09 5.19
C LEU A 301 0.69 1.82 3.84
N GLN A 302 1.39 0.71 3.78
CA GLN A 302 2.27 0.38 2.69
C GLN A 302 1.55 -0.54 1.69
N ARG A 303 2.02 -0.51 0.45
CA ARG A 303 1.67 -1.49 -0.58
C ARG A 303 2.90 -2.35 -0.85
N GLU A 304 2.67 -3.58 -1.26
CA GLU A 304 3.74 -4.39 -1.84
C GLU A 304 4.24 -3.73 -3.14
N PRO A 305 5.53 -3.87 -3.50
CA PRO A 305 6.09 -3.22 -4.69
C PRO A 305 5.40 -3.61 -5.99
N SER A 306 4.91 -4.85 -6.06
CA SER A 306 4.09 -5.32 -7.16
C SER A 306 3.26 -6.53 -6.72
N PRO A 307 2.24 -6.91 -7.50
CA PRO A 307 1.51 -8.16 -7.29
C PRO A 307 2.42 -9.39 -7.35
N LEU A 308 3.61 -9.32 -7.94
CA LEU A 308 4.52 -10.47 -8.08
C LEU A 308 5.44 -10.67 -6.87
N PHE A 309 5.49 -9.70 -5.94
CA PHE A 309 6.46 -9.68 -4.85
C PHE A 309 6.30 -10.88 -3.90
N ASP A 310 5.06 -11.29 -3.58
CA ASP A 310 4.79 -12.44 -2.72
C ASP A 310 5.19 -13.79 -3.34
N LEU A 311 5.43 -13.82 -4.66
CA LEU A 311 5.87 -15.00 -5.40
C LEU A 311 7.39 -15.12 -5.48
N MET A 312 8.12 -14.12 -4.96
CA MET A 312 9.57 -14.14 -4.89
C MET A 312 10.06 -14.92 -3.67
N PRO A 313 11.09 -15.78 -3.81
CA PRO A 313 11.70 -16.45 -2.67
C PRO A 313 12.22 -15.45 -1.64
N GLU A 314 12.06 -15.77 -0.36
CA GLU A 314 12.36 -14.87 0.76
C GLU A 314 13.80 -14.31 0.74
N GLY A 315 14.79 -15.15 0.41
CA GLY A 315 16.19 -14.72 0.31
C GLY A 315 16.45 -13.63 -0.74
N TRP A 316 15.56 -13.48 -1.72
CA TRP A 316 15.61 -12.41 -2.72
C TRP A 316 14.78 -11.18 -2.34
N ARG A 317 13.67 -11.35 -1.61
CA ARG A 317 12.82 -10.23 -1.16
C ARG A 317 13.59 -9.20 -0.34
N ASN A 318 14.51 -9.65 0.51
CA ASN A 318 15.35 -8.78 1.35
C ASN A 318 16.46 -8.02 0.57
N ARG A 319 16.53 -8.19 -0.76
CA ARG A 319 17.60 -7.65 -1.61
C ARG A 319 17.09 -6.64 -2.63
N ILE A 320 15.82 -6.28 -2.55
CA ILE A 320 15.20 -5.20 -3.32
C ILE A 320 15.52 -3.89 -2.59
N ARG A 321 16.01 -2.88 -3.32
CA ARG A 321 16.38 -1.56 -2.78
C ARG A 321 15.32 -0.52 -3.06
#